data_AF-A0A1X7N836-F1
#
_entry.id   AF-A0A1X7N836-F1
#
_cell.length_a   1.000
_cell.length_b   1.000
_cell.length_c   1.000
_cell.angle_alpha   90.00
_cell.angle_beta   90.00
_cell.angle_gamma   90.00
#
_symmetry.space_group_name_H-M   'P 1'
#
loop_
_entity.id
_entity.type
_entity.pdbx_description
1 polymer ?
#
loop_
_entity_poly.entity_id
_entity_poly.type
_entity_poly.pdbx_seq_one_letter_code
_entity_poly.pdbx_strand_id
1 'polypeptide(L)' 'MLKNGLFIMVVGFVALILGLANADSYQPITLIIGIILTIAGFMMYNCAEQKSE' A
#
# COMPACT_ATOMS: atom_id res chain seq x y z
N MET A 1 -16.61 -1.91 -0.06
CA MET A 1 -15.31 -1.66 0.61
C MET A 1 -14.12 -2.27 -0.15
N LEU A 2 -14.34 -3.23 -1.05
CA LEU A 2 -13.30 -3.82 -1.91
C LEU A 2 -12.51 -2.79 -2.75
N LYS A 3 -13.22 -1.84 -3.39
CA LYS A 3 -12.61 -0.74 -4.18
C LYS A 3 -11.66 0.13 -3.34
N ASN A 4 -11.92 0.29 -2.05
CA ASN A 4 -11.08 1.11 -1.16
C ASN A 4 -9.80 0.36 -0.77
N GLY A 5 -9.88 -0.95 -0.51
CA GLY A 5 -8.70 -1.79 -0.27
C GLY A 5 -7.77 -1.85 -1.47
N LEU A 6 -8.35 -2.04 -2.67
CA LEU A 6 -7.60 -2.01 -3.93
C LEU A 6 -6.93 -0.65 -4.17
N PHE A 7 -7.64 0.45 -3.92
CA PHE A 7 -7.10 1.81 -4.05
C PHE A 7 -5.90 2.05 -3.12
N ILE A 8 -6.02 1.69 -1.84
CA ILE A 8 -4.92 1.84 -0.86
C ILE A 8 -3.72 0.97 -1.25
N MET A 9 -3.96 -0.24 -1.77
CA MET A 9 -2.90 -1.12 -2.25
C MET A 9 -2.13 -0.50 -3.42
N VAL A 10 -2.83 0.10 -4.40
CA VAL A 10 -2.21 0.81 -5.52
C VAL A 10 -1.40 2.01 -5.04
N VAL A 11 -1.94 2.81 -4.11
CA VAL A 11 -1.21 3.96 -3.53
C VAL A 11 0.06 3.51 -2.80
N GLY A 12 -0.01 2.43 -2.02
CA GLY A 12 1.16 1.83 -1.38
C GLY A 12 2.22 1.38 -2.39
N PHE A 13 1.79 0.78 -3.49
CA PHE A 13 2.68 0.33 -4.56
C PHE A 13 3.38 1.50 -5.28
N VAL A 14 2.65 2.58 -5.56
CA VAL A 14 3.24 3.81 -6.13
C VAL A 14 4.25 4.44 -5.17
N ALA A 15 3.95 4.49 -3.87
CA ALA A 15 4.87 4.98 -2.86
C ALA A 15 6.16 4.14 -2.77
N LEU A 16 6.05 2.81 -2.92
CA LEU A 16 7.21 1.92 -3.01
C LEU A 16 8.09 2.21 -4.23
N ILE A 17 7.49 2.40 -5.40
CA ILE A 17 8.22 2.74 -6.63
C ILE A 17 8.94 4.08 -6.47
N LEU A 18 8.26 5.09 -5.93
CA LEU A 18 8.87 6.41 -5.67
C LEU A 18 9.99 6.35 -4.63
N GLY A 19 9.82 5.52 -3.60
CA GLY A 19 10.86 5.27 -2.60
C GLY A 19 12.09 4.54 -3.19
N LEU A 20 11.88 3.59 -4.09
CA LEU A 20 12.97 2.88 -4.78
C LEU A 20 13.68 3.75 -5.81
N ALA A 21 12.94 4.64 -6.49
CA ALA A 21 13.48 5.50 -7.55
C ALA A 21 14.27 6.71 -7.02
N ASN A 22 14.00 7.18 -5.80
CA ASN A 22 14.72 8.29 -5.19
C ASN A 22 15.88 7.81 -4.31
N ALA A 23 17.04 8.44 -4.46
CA ALA A 23 18.24 8.19 -3.66
C ALA A 23 18.44 9.20 -2.51
N ASP A 24 17.37 9.87 -2.10
CA ASP A 24 17.41 10.86 -1.02
C ASP A 24 17.46 10.20 0.37
N SER A 25 17.90 10.95 1.38
CA SER A 25 17.98 10.47 2.78
C SER A 25 16.63 10.00 3.35
N TYR A 26 15.50 10.42 2.76
CA TYR A 26 14.15 10.00 3.16
C TYR A 26 13.69 8.69 2.51
N GLN A 27 14.45 8.13 1.57
CA GLN A 27 14.18 6.85 0.91
C GLN A 27 13.70 5.73 1.85
N PRO A 28 14.40 5.40 2.95
CA PRO A 28 13.97 4.31 3.83
C PRO A 28 12.62 4.59 4.50
N ILE A 29 12.33 5.86 4.83
CA ILE A 29 11.04 6.25 5.42
C ILE A 29 9.92 6.09 4.40
N THR A 30 10.11 6.57 3.17
CA THR A 30 9.13 6.42 2.08
C THR A 30 8.85 4.95 1.77
N LEU A 31 9.88 4.10 1.79
CA LEU A 31 9.72 2.66 1.61
C LEU A 31 8.91 2.03 2.74
N ILE A 32 9.23 2.33 4.00
CA ILE A 32 8.47 1.82 5.16
C ILE A 32 6.99 2.22 5.06
N ILE A 33 6.71 3.47 4.71
CA ILE A 33 5.33 3.96 4.53
C ILE A 33 4.64 3.21 3.39
N GLY A 34 5.31 3.00 2.26
CA GLY A 34 4.78 2.23 1.12
C GLY A 34 4.46 0.77 1.48
N ILE A 35 5.34 0.12 2.25
CA ILE A 35 5.11 -1.24 2.77
C ILE A 35 3.86 -1.27 3.66
N ILE A 36 3.77 -0.35 4.63
CA ILE A 36 2.63 -0.28 5.56
C ILE A 36 1.32 -0.05 4.82
N LEU A 37 1.29 0.88 3.87
CA LEU A 37 0.11 1.15 3.04
C LEU A 37 -0.30 -0.07 2.22
N THR A 38 0.66 -0.79 1.63
CA THR A 38 0.38 -2.00 0.85
C THR A 38 -0.22 -3.10 1.72
N ILE A 39 0.34 -3.34 2.91
CA ILE A 39 -0.19 -4.32 3.88
C ILE A 39 -1.59 -3.93 4.35
N ALA A 40 -1.80 -2.66 4.70
CA ALA A 40 -3.11 -2.17 5.14
C ALA A 40 -4.16 -2.31 4.02
N GLY A 41 -3.79 -1.98 2.78
CA GLY A 41 -4.64 -2.17 1.60
C GLY A 41 -5.00 -3.64 1.38
N PHE A 42 -4.04 -4.54 1.53
CA PHE A 42 -4.24 -5.98 1.44
C PHE A 42 -5.17 -6.52 2.53
N MET A 43 -4.97 -6.12 3.78
CA MET A 43 -5.87 -6.51 4.88
C MET A 43 -7.29 -6.00 4.65
N MET A 44 -7.47 -4.76 4.20
CA MET A 44 -8.79 -4.21 3.88
C MET A 44 -9.43 -4.91 2.68
N TYR A 45 -8.65 -5.29 1.68
CA TYR A 45 -9.12 -6.04 0.52
C TYR A 45 -9.64 -7.43 0.94
N ASN A 46 -8.81 -8.22 1.63
CA ASN A 46 -9.17 -9.57 2.09
C ASN A 46 -10.34 -9.56 3.08
N CYS A 47 -10.36 -8.58 3.99
CA CYS A 47 -11.46 -8.46 4.95
C CYS A 47 -12.78 -8.08 4.26
N ALA A 48 -12.73 -7.27 3.19
CA ALA A 48 -13.91 -6.95 2.40
C ALA A 48 -14.35 -8.11 1.49
N GLU A 49 -13.42 -8.92 0.99
CA GLU A 49 -13.68 -10.11 0.20
C GLU A 49 -14.37 -11.19 1.05
N GLN A 50 -13.82 -11.51 2.24
CA GLN A 50 -14.43 -12.45 3.20
C GLN A 50 -15.83 -12.02 3.70
N LYS A 51 -16.15 -10.73 3.61
CA LYS A 51 -17.47 -10.21 4.02
C LYS A 51 -18.48 -10.17 2.87
N SER A 52 -18.02 -10.44 1.65
CA SER A 52 -18.85 -10.49 0.45
C SER A 52 -19.24 -11.93 0.06
N GLU A 53 -18.57 -12.94 0.61
CA GLU A 53 -19.03 -14.34 0.68
C GLU A 53 -19.96 -14.57 1.88
#